data_AF-A0A959RWB6-F1
#
_entry.id   AF-A0A959RWB6-F1
#
_cell.length_a   1.000
_cell.length_b   1.000
_cell.length_c   1.000
_cell.angle_alpha   90.00
_cell.angle_beta   90.00
_cell.angle_gamma   90.00
#
_symmetry.space_group_name_H-M   'P 1'
#
loop_
_entity.id
_entity.type
_entity.pdbx_description
1 polymer ?
#
loop_
_entity_poly.entity_id
_entity_poly.type
_entity_poly.pdbx_seq_one_letter_code
_entity_poly.pdbx_strand_id
1 'polypeptide(L)'
;MKNILKSSIIIFALFLFSNQINAQYKIGDEVQLGYFKYRVDNIEYKQEVSNGLNSFKSSGTILIVYLTITNLDRESSTLTNSISKVYDSDNYE
;
A
#
# COMPACT_ATOMS: atom_id res chain seq x y z
N MET A 1 -16.50 -33.64 -29.43
CA MET A 1 -16.03 -32.23 -29.39
C MET A 1 -16.51 -31.51 -28.11
N LYS A 2 -16.09 -31.94 -26.91
CA LYS A 2 -16.57 -31.36 -25.63
C LYS A 2 -15.47 -30.89 -24.66
N ASN A 3 -14.19 -31.03 -25.01
CA ASN A 3 -13.07 -30.80 -24.08
C ASN A 3 -12.21 -29.58 -24.37
N ILE A 4 -12.45 -28.86 -25.47
CA ILE A 4 -11.62 -27.71 -25.86
C ILE A 4 -12.03 -26.45 -25.07
N LEU A 5 -13.33 -26.23 -24.84
CA LEU A 5 -13.82 -25.07 -24.07
C LEU A 5 -13.39 -25.07 -22.59
N LYS A 6 -13.30 -26.25 -21.95
CA LYS A 6 -12.87 -26.33 -20.55
C LYS A 6 -11.38 -25.99 -20.38
N SER A 7 -10.54 -26.40 -21.33
CA SER A 7 -9.09 -26.15 -21.26
C SER A 7 -8.77 -24.67 -21.47
N SER A 8 -9.44 -23.99 -22.41
CA SER A 8 -9.27 -22.55 -22.61
C SER A 8 -9.73 -21.70 -21.42
N ILE A 9 -10.83 -22.10 -20.74
CA ILE A 9 -11.32 -21.40 -19.54
C ILE A 9 -10.35 -21.57 -18.36
N ILE A 10 -9.77 -22.76 -18.19
CA ILE A 10 -8.79 -23.03 -17.12
C ILE A 10 -7.50 -22.21 -17.33
N ILE A 11 -7.01 -22.13 -18.57
CA ILE A 11 -5.81 -21.34 -18.89
C ILE A 11 -6.07 -19.84 -18.68
N PHE A 12 -7.25 -19.35 -19.03
CA PHE A 12 -7.63 -17.95 -18.81
C PHE A 12 -7.79 -17.60 -17.32
N ALA A 13 -8.31 -18.54 -16.52
CA ALA A 13 -8.40 -18.37 -15.06
C ALA A 13 -7.01 -18.33 -14.41
N LEU A 14 -6.09 -19.22 -14.81
CA LEU A 14 -4.70 -19.20 -14.31
C LEU A 14 -3.97 -17.89 -14.61
N PHE A 15 -4.22 -17.26 -15.77
CA PHE A 15 -3.64 -15.97 -16.13
C PHE A 15 -4.20 -14.79 -15.30
N LEU A 16 -5.45 -14.89 -14.86
CA LEU A 16 -6.08 -13.90 -13.98
C LEU A 16 -5.57 -13.97 -12.54
N PHE A 17 -5.09 -15.13 -12.09
CA PHE A 17 -4.57 -15.32 -10.72
C PHE A 17 -3.04 -15.21 -10.60
N SER A 18 -2.29 -15.11 -11.70
CA SER A 18 -0.82 -15.17 -11.67
C SER A 18 -0.10 -13.82 -11.58
N ASN A 19 -0.80 -12.70 -11.44
CA ASN A 19 -0.17 -11.38 -11.26
C ASN A 19 -0.17 -10.91 -9.80
N GLN A 20 0.18 -11.79 -8.86
CA GLN A 20 0.81 -11.31 -7.63
C GLN A 20 2.29 -11.04 -7.94
N ILE A 21 2.51 -9.97 -8.71
CA ILE A 21 3.83 -9.41 -8.88
C ILE A 21 4.20 -8.89 -7.49
N ASN A 22 5.17 -9.51 -6.83
CA ASN A 22 5.90 -8.90 -5.73
C ASN A 22 6.66 -7.70 -6.30
N ALA A 23 5.92 -6.64 -6.62
CA ALA A 23 6.49 -5.40 -7.10
C ALA A 23 7.17 -4.78 -5.88
N GLN A 24 8.51 -4.84 -5.89
CA GLN A 24 9.30 -4.17 -4.88
C GLN A 24 9.30 -2.67 -5.20
N TYR A 25 8.43 -1.93 -4.51
CA TYR A 25 8.38 -0.48 -4.59
C TYR A 25 9.43 0.13 -3.67
N LYS A 26 10.04 1.23 -4.10
CA LYS A 26 10.94 2.04 -3.27
C LYS A 26 10.28 3.37 -2.89
N ILE A 27 10.86 4.05 -1.89
CA ILE A 27 10.50 5.42 -1.56
C ILE A 27 10.57 6.29 -2.82
N GLY A 28 9.55 7.11 -3.03
CA GLY A 28 9.38 7.98 -4.19
C GLY A 28 8.60 7.36 -5.35
N ASP A 29 8.40 6.04 -5.38
CA ASP A 29 7.58 5.41 -6.42
C ASP A 29 6.10 5.78 -6.26
N GLU A 30 5.42 6.03 -7.37
CA GLU A 30 3.97 6.24 -7.41
C GLU A 30 3.26 4.91 -7.70
N VAL A 31 2.37 4.52 -6.79
CA VAL A 31 1.55 3.31 -6.91
C VAL A 31 0.09 3.71 -7.02
N GLN A 32 -0.57 3.31 -8.11
CA GLN A 32 -2.00 3.52 -8.28
C GLN A 32 -2.78 2.29 -7.80
N LEU A 33 -3.71 2.49 -6.87
CA LEU A 33 -4.66 1.47 -6.40
C LEU A 33 -6.07 2.04 -6.51
N GLY A 34 -6.85 1.52 -7.48
CA GLY A 34 -8.17 2.04 -7.81
C GLY A 34 -8.11 3.51 -8.24
N TYR A 35 -8.91 4.35 -7.58
CA TYR A 35 -8.99 5.79 -7.83
C TYR A 35 -7.98 6.63 -7.05
N PHE A 36 -7.01 5.99 -6.38
CA PHE A 36 -6.02 6.69 -5.59
C PHE A 36 -4.61 6.41 -6.09
N LYS A 37 -3.77 7.43 -6.05
CA LYS A 37 -2.33 7.33 -6.24
C LYS A 37 -1.63 7.58 -4.92
N TYR A 38 -0.72 6.68 -4.56
CA TYR A 38 0.04 6.69 -3.32
C TYR A 38 1.51 6.89 -3.63
N ARG A 39 2.20 7.70 -2.83
CA ARG A 39 3.65 7.84 -2.88
C ARG A 39 4.19 8.04 -1.47
N VAL A 40 5.11 7.18 -1.06
CA VAL A 40 5.91 7.43 0.14
C VAL A 40 6.98 8.43 -0.23
N ASP A 41 6.92 9.64 0.34
CA ASP A 41 7.85 10.73 0.05
C ASP A 41 9.14 10.60 0.87
N ASN A 42 9.01 10.20 2.13
CA ASN A 42 10.14 10.05 3.05
C ASN A 42 9.80 9.11 4.23
N ILE A 43 10.84 8.62 4.90
CA ILE A 43 10.74 7.87 6.15
C ILE A 43 11.72 8.46 7.17
N GLU A 44 11.24 8.69 8.40
CA GLU A 44 12.05 9.21 9.49
C GLU A 44 11.89 8.38 10.77
N TYR A 45 12.95 8.32 11.56
CA TYR A 45 12.94 7.70 12.88
C TYR A 45 13.12 8.79 13.94
N LYS A 46 12.20 8.88 14.90
CA LYS A 46 12.23 9.86 16.00
C LYS A 46 11.95 9.19 17.32
N GLN A 47 12.35 9.83 18.42
CA GLN A 47 11.91 9.44 19.77
C GLN A 47 10.71 10.27 20.24
N GLU A 48 10.47 11.40 19.59
CA GLU A 48 9.41 12.34 19.92
C GLU A 48 8.77 12.91 18.66
N VAL A 49 7.44 13.06 18.67
CA VAL A 49 6.66 13.71 17.62
C VAL A 49 5.81 14.79 18.26
N SER A 50 5.79 15.98 17.67
CA SER A 50 4.96 17.09 18.12
C SER A 50 4.24 17.72 16.93
N ASN A 51 2.99 18.10 17.12
CA ASN A 51 2.20 18.82 16.12
C ASN A 51 1.82 20.25 16.57
N GLY A 52 2.57 20.82 17.52
CA GLY A 52 2.36 22.17 18.06
C GLY A 52 1.25 22.28 19.10
N LEU A 53 0.31 21.33 19.14
CA LEU A 53 -0.74 21.25 20.17
C LEU A 53 -0.49 20.11 21.15
N ASN A 54 0.06 18.99 20.66
CA ASN A 54 0.38 17.82 21.45
C ASN A 54 1.79 17.31 21.11
N SER A 55 2.48 16.75 22.10
CA SER A 55 3.69 15.98 21.89
C SER A 55 3.51 14.56 22.43
N PHE A 56 4.11 13.61 21.71
CA PHE A 56 4.18 12.22 22.09
C PHE A 56 5.63 11.78 22.10
N LYS A 57 6.07 11.23 23.22
CA LYS A 57 7.42 10.70 23.41
C LYS A 57 7.35 9.21 23.68
N SER A 58 8.08 8.43 22.90
CA SER A 58 8.20 6.99 23.08
C SER A 58 9.49 6.65 23.82
N SER A 59 9.48 5.58 24.61
CA SER A 59 10.71 4.96 25.13
C SER A 59 11.46 4.18 24.05
N GLY A 60 10.79 3.86 22.93
CA GLY A 60 11.37 3.24 21.75
C GLY A 60 11.56 4.21 20.58
N THR A 61 11.72 3.66 19.38
CA THR A 61 11.81 4.45 18.14
C THR A 61 10.43 4.53 17.49
N ILE A 62 10.05 5.74 17.09
CA ILE A 62 8.85 6.04 16.32
C ILE A 62 9.26 6.11 14.85
N LEU A 63 8.61 5.29 14.02
CA LEU A 63 8.68 5.36 12.57
C LEU A 63 7.65 6.37 12.06
N ILE A 64 8.08 7.36 11.30
CA ILE A 64 7.23 8.35 10.65
C ILE A 64 7.33 8.11 9.15
N VAL A 65 6.20 7.82 8.52
CA VAL A 65 6.09 7.65 7.06
C VAL A 65 5.37 8.85 6.49
N TYR A 66 6.05 9.61 5.63
CA TYR A 66 5.46 10.73 4.92
C TYR A 66 4.81 10.20 3.64
N LEU A 67 3.48 10.26 3.58
CA LEU A 67 2.68 9.68 2.51
C LEU A 67 1.87 10.76 1.80
N THR A 68 2.03 10.86 0.49
CA THR A 68 1.13 11.62 -0.39
C THR A 68 0.08 10.68 -0.96
N ILE A 69 -1.20 11.05 -0.81
CA ILE A 69 -2.33 10.35 -1.43
C ILE A 69 -3.06 11.34 -2.34
N THR A 70 -3.25 10.98 -3.61
CA THR A 70 -3.99 11.78 -4.58
C THR A 70 -5.24 11.02 -5.01
N ASN A 71 -6.42 11.60 -4.80
CA ASN A 71 -7.65 11.12 -5.44
C ASN A 71 -7.61 11.49 -6.93
N LEU A 72 -7.73 10.50 -7.79
CA LEU A 72 -7.74 10.62 -9.25
C LEU A 72 -9.16 10.76 -9.81
N ASP A 73 -10.18 10.55 -8.97
CA ASP A 73 -11.58 10.73 -9.33
C ASP A 73 -12.05 12.17 -9.09
N ARG A 74 -13.19 12.52 -9.70
CA ARG A 74 -13.86 13.81 -9.56
C ARG A 74 -14.76 13.87 -8.33
N GLU A 75 -15.14 12.72 -7.79
CA GLU A 75 -15.97 12.61 -6.61
C GLU A 75 -15.14 12.54 -5.34
N SER A 76 -15.66 13.07 -4.24
CA SER A 76 -15.02 12.93 -2.94
C SER A 76 -15.09 11.46 -2.49
N SER A 77 -14.02 11.00 -1.86
CA SER A 77 -13.95 9.66 -1.30
C SER A 77 -13.23 9.70 0.04
N THR A 78 -13.77 8.98 1.02
CA THR A 78 -13.16 8.89 2.35
C THR A 78 -12.20 7.72 2.39
N LEU A 79 -10.93 8.01 2.67
CA LEU A 79 -9.96 6.99 3.06
C LEU A 79 -10.27 6.56 4.49
N THR A 80 -10.61 5.29 4.68
CA THR A 80 -10.84 4.72 6.03
C THR A 80 -9.50 4.32 6.64
N ASN A 81 -9.39 4.36 7.97
CA ASN A 81 -8.15 4.25 8.76
C ASN A 81 -7.33 2.95 8.61
N SER A 82 -7.72 2.04 7.71
CA SER A 82 -7.11 0.70 7.57
C SER A 82 -6.13 0.58 6.39
N ILE A 83 -5.65 1.71 5.87
CA ILE A 83 -4.90 1.78 4.61
C ILE A 83 -3.42 1.39 4.71
N SER A 84 -2.84 1.28 5.91
CA SER A 84 -1.41 1.06 6.06
C SER A 84 -1.10 0.09 7.19
N LYS A 85 -0.43 -0.99 6.83
CA LYS A 85 0.24 -1.92 7.73
C LYS A 85 1.73 -1.84 7.47
N VAL A 86 2.52 -1.87 8.53
CA VAL A 86 3.97 -1.98 8.45
C VAL A 86 4.30 -3.42 8.80
N TYR A 87 5.23 -4.03 8.06
CA TYR A 87 5.69 -5.38 8.34
C TYR A 87 7.21 -5.35 8.52
N ASP A 88 7.73 -6.16 9.42
CA ASP A 88 9.16 -6.38 9.56
C ASP A 88 9.69 -7.35 8.48
N SER A 89 11.00 -7.66 8.55
CA SER A 89 11.65 -8.57 7.59
C SER A 89 11.13 -10.01 7.65
N ASP A 90 10.48 -10.38 8.74
CA ASP A 90 9.92 -11.71 8.98
C ASP A 90 8.40 -11.75 8.67
N ASN A 91 7.84 -10.64 8.15
CA ASN A 91 6.42 -10.41 7.85
C ASN A 91 5.50 -10.32 9.08
N TYR A 92 6.02 -9.92 10.24
CA TYR A 92 5.19 -9.54 11.40
C TYR A 92 4.80 -8.07 11.35
N GLU A 93 3.56 -7.76 11.77
CA GLU A 93 3.02 -6.39 11.83
C GLU A 93 3.43 -5.64 13.11
#